data_AF-A0A8I0J599-F1
#
_entry.id   AF-A0A8I0J599-F1
#
_cell.length_a   1.000
_cell.length_b   1.000
_cell.length_c   1.000
_cell.angle_alpha   90.00
_cell.angle_beta   90.00
_cell.angle_gamma   90.00
#
_symmetry.space_group_name_H-M   'P 1'
#
loop_
_entity.id
_entity.type
_entity.pdbx_description
1 polymer ?
#
loop_
_entity_poly.entity_id
_entity_poly.type
_entity_poly.pdbx_seq_one_letter_code
_entity_poly.pdbx_strand_id
1 'polypeptide(L)'
;MTDKSKNKPILTTLRFHAITLIAAVVAAFVATSSASLGWPVWAMFMGWVAFYTRGHSAKDAFCSYLCLAAGIAMGVAAVLAVGMLVPATGPLAFGIVVFVVAMIVVSLRVAAPLNNIPAYFLGLITFFAAHLEPGLLAVAELLSVSGLGSVAAWWASRLQRQVA
;
A
#
# COMPACT_ATOMS: atom_id res chain seq x y z
N MET A 1 38.10 9.44 34.58
CA MET A 1 37.76 8.94 33.22
C MET A 1 36.36 8.35 33.25
N THR A 2 35.35 9.15 32.91
CA THR A 2 33.95 8.70 32.86
C THR A 2 33.71 7.83 31.63
N ASP A 3 33.21 6.63 31.88
CA ASP A 3 32.91 5.54 30.95
C ASP A 3 31.87 5.94 29.88
N LYS A 4 32.31 6.65 28.83
CA LYS A 4 31.48 7.01 27.66
C LYS A 4 31.10 5.80 26.80
N SER A 5 31.69 4.62 27.05
CA SER A 5 31.48 3.40 26.26
C SER A 5 30.14 2.73 26.60
N LYS A 6 29.77 2.67 27.88
CA LYS A 6 28.53 2.00 28.34
C LYS A 6 27.22 2.72 27.98
N ASN A 7 27.24 4.03 27.71
CA ASN A 7 26.02 4.78 27.39
C ASN A 7 25.58 4.66 25.91
N LYS A 8 26.49 4.31 24.99
CA LYS A 8 26.14 4.10 23.57
C LYS A 8 25.13 2.96 23.35
N PRO A 9 25.26 1.76 23.94
CA PRO A 9 24.30 0.68 23.71
C PRO A 9 22.91 1.03 24.25
N ILE A 10 22.82 1.59 25.48
CA ILE A 10 21.54 1.95 26.10
C ILE A 10 20.77 3.00 25.27
N LEU A 11 21.46 4.04 24.79
CA LEU A 11 20.85 5.08 23.95
C LEU A 11 20.33 4.52 22.61
N THR A 12 21.04 3.55 22.03
CA THR A 12 20.65 2.91 20.76
C THR A 12 19.42 2.02 20.96
N THR A 13 19.37 1.26 22.05
CA THR A 13 18.21 0.44 22.44
C THR A 13 16.99 1.30 22.72
N LEU A 14 17.13 2.41 23.45
CA LEU A 14 16.03 3.31 23.76
C LEU A 14 15.44 3.94 22.48
N ARG A 15 16.29 4.37 21.54
CA ARG A 15 15.85 4.91 20.24
C ARG A 15 15.10 3.86 19.42
N PHE A 16 15.61 2.63 19.37
CA PHE A 16 14.95 1.52 18.68
C PHE A 16 13.53 1.27 19.23
N HIS A 17 13.38 1.21 20.55
CA HIS A 17 12.07 1.03 21.18
C HIS A 17 11.15 2.23 20.96
N ALA A 18 11.67 3.46 21.00
CA ALA A 18 10.87 4.66 20.73
C ALA A 18 10.35 4.69 19.29
N ILE A 19 11.20 4.38 18.29
CA ILE A 19 10.80 4.29 16.87
C ILE A 19 9.73 3.21 16.68
N THR A 20 9.91 2.06 17.33
CA THR A 20 8.96 0.94 17.29
C THR A 20 7.63 1.32 17.93
N LEU A 21 7.66 1.97 19.08
CA LEU A 21 6.47 2.43 19.80
C LEU A 21 5.67 3.43 18.96
N ILE A 22 6.35 4.36 18.27
CA ILE A 22 5.68 5.33 17.38
C ILE A 22 4.90 4.59 16.28
N ALA A 23 5.52 3.64 15.57
CA ALA A 23 4.83 2.89 14.53
C ALA A 23 3.64 2.09 15.10
N ALA A 24 3.84 1.41 16.23
CA ALA A 24 2.80 0.60 16.85
C ALA A 24 1.59 1.44 17.29
N VAL A 25 1.83 2.61 17.93
CA VAL A 25 0.76 3.51 18.37
C VAL A 25 -0.02 4.07 17.20
N VAL A 26 0.67 4.54 16.15
CA VAL A 26 -0.01 5.08 14.95
C VAL A 26 -0.81 3.99 14.24
N ALA A 27 -0.22 2.80 14.04
CA ALA A 27 -0.93 1.68 13.42
C ALA A 27 -2.15 1.24 14.24
N ALA A 28 -2.02 1.11 15.56
CA ALA A 28 -3.13 0.74 16.44
C ALA A 28 -4.26 1.77 16.42
N PHE A 29 -3.93 3.06 16.46
CA PHE A 29 -4.91 4.14 16.39
C PHE A 29 -5.71 4.12 15.08
N VAL A 30 -5.03 3.99 13.95
CA VAL A 30 -5.67 4.02 12.63
C VAL A 30 -6.40 2.71 12.33
N ALA A 31 -5.89 1.57 12.79
CA ALA A 31 -6.60 0.29 12.70
C ALA A 31 -7.89 0.30 13.53
N THR A 32 -7.86 0.84 14.75
CA THR A 32 -9.06 1.00 15.59
C THR A 32 -10.07 1.94 14.94
N SER A 33 -9.60 3.04 14.35
CA SER A 33 -10.45 3.99 13.62
C SER A 33 -11.07 3.37 12.37
N SER A 34 -10.32 2.55 11.63
CA SER A 34 -10.85 1.83 10.46
C SER A 34 -11.92 0.81 10.88
N ALA A 35 -11.64 0.05 11.95
CA ALA A 35 -12.58 -0.94 12.48
C ALA A 35 -13.88 -0.29 13.00
N SER A 36 -13.80 0.87 13.67
CA SER A 36 -14.99 1.57 14.17
C SER A 36 -15.86 2.17 13.06
N LEU A 37 -15.26 2.49 11.91
CA LEU A 37 -15.96 2.91 10.69
C LEU A 37 -16.47 1.72 9.84
N GLY A 38 -16.19 0.48 10.25
CA GLY A 38 -16.54 -0.73 9.50
C GLY A 38 -15.66 -0.99 8.28
N TRP A 39 -14.54 -0.28 8.14
CA TRP A 39 -13.62 -0.46 7.01
C TRP A 39 -12.72 -1.68 7.17
N PRO A 40 -12.32 -2.31 6.04
CA PRO A 40 -11.42 -3.45 6.06
C PRO A 40 -10.01 -3.04 6.52
N VAL A 41 -9.70 -3.32 7.78
CA VAL A 41 -8.41 -2.97 8.42
C VAL A 41 -7.21 -3.52 7.63
N TRP A 42 -7.34 -4.68 6.99
CA TRP A 42 -6.28 -5.25 6.18
C TRP A 42 -5.94 -4.37 4.96
N ALA A 43 -6.92 -3.71 4.34
CA ALA A 43 -6.70 -2.84 3.18
C ALA A 43 -6.02 -1.52 3.58
N MET A 44 -6.24 -1.05 4.81
CA MET A 44 -5.45 0.04 5.40
C MET A 44 -3.96 -0.34 5.43
N PHE A 45 -3.62 -1.56 5.86
CA PHE A 45 -2.23 -2.01 5.86
C PHE A 45 -1.63 -2.13 4.45
N MET A 46 -2.43 -2.39 3.42
CA MET A 46 -1.93 -2.38 2.03
C MET A 46 -1.39 -0.99 1.64
N GLY A 47 -2.09 0.07 2.03
CA GLY A 47 -1.61 1.44 1.87
C GLY A 47 -0.37 1.78 2.70
N TRP A 48 -0.30 1.25 3.92
CA TRP A 48 0.89 1.37 4.77
C TRP A 48 2.11 0.70 4.11
N VAL A 49 1.96 -0.53 3.62
CA VAL A 49 3.03 -1.27 2.93
C VAL A 49 3.43 -0.54 1.65
N ALA A 50 2.47 -0.02 0.88
CA ALA A 50 2.76 0.74 -0.34
C ALA A 50 3.65 1.96 -0.07
N PHE A 51 3.48 2.67 1.05
CA PHE A 51 4.39 3.75 1.43
C PHE A 51 5.86 3.30 1.56
N TYR A 52 6.10 2.10 2.12
CA TYR A 52 7.45 1.55 2.32
C TYR A 52 8.06 0.90 1.07
N THR A 53 7.33 0.82 -0.05
CA THR A 53 7.88 0.31 -1.32
C THR A 53 8.82 1.29 -2.03
N ARG A 54 8.88 2.55 -1.58
CA ARG A 54 9.77 3.59 -2.11
C ARG A 54 10.32 4.47 -0.99
N GLY A 55 10.93 5.61 -1.34
CA GLY A 55 11.50 6.58 -0.40
C GLY A 55 10.46 7.18 0.55
N HIS A 56 10.94 7.77 1.66
CA HIS A 56 10.10 8.29 2.73
C HIS A 56 9.76 9.78 2.61
N SER A 57 9.82 10.36 1.41
CA SER A 57 9.37 11.74 1.17
C SER A 57 7.84 11.80 1.01
N ALA A 58 7.23 12.96 1.22
CA ALA A 58 5.79 13.13 0.96
C ALA A 58 5.44 12.93 -0.52
N LYS A 59 6.36 13.31 -1.43
CA LYS A 59 6.22 13.08 -2.87
C LYS A 59 6.24 11.60 -3.21
N ASP A 60 7.17 10.83 -2.62
CA ASP A 60 7.25 9.39 -2.84
C ASP A 60 6.05 8.65 -2.24
N ALA A 61 5.55 9.10 -1.08
CA ALA A 61 4.33 8.59 -0.48
C ALA A 61 3.13 8.75 -1.43
N PHE A 62 2.94 9.96 -1.95
CA PHE A 62 1.87 10.26 -2.90
C PHE A 62 2.02 9.46 -4.20
N CYS A 63 3.22 9.40 -4.78
CA CYS A 63 3.47 8.64 -6.00
C CYS A 63 3.23 7.13 -5.80
N SER A 64 3.61 6.58 -4.64
CA SER A 64 3.38 5.16 -4.33
C SER A 64 1.91 4.86 -4.11
N TYR A 65 1.18 5.77 -3.46
CA TYR A 65 -0.27 5.68 -3.33
C TYR A 65 -0.98 5.75 -4.69
N LEU A 66 -0.55 6.64 -5.61
CA LEU A 66 -1.11 6.67 -6.96
C LEU A 66 -0.89 5.36 -7.74
N CYS A 67 0.29 4.73 -7.59
CA CYS A 67 0.53 3.42 -8.18
C CYS A 67 -0.39 2.35 -7.59
N LEU A 68 -0.59 2.35 -6.27
CA LEU A 68 -1.56 1.45 -5.60
C LEU A 68 -2.99 1.70 -6.07
N ALA A 69 -3.42 2.95 -6.14
CA ALA A 69 -4.74 3.34 -6.60
C ALA A 69 -5.00 2.91 -8.04
N ALA A 70 -4.02 3.11 -8.92
CA ALA A 70 -4.07 2.64 -10.30
C ALA A 70 -4.10 1.10 -10.37
N GLY A 71 -3.38 0.40 -9.49
CA GLY A 71 -3.47 -1.05 -9.34
C GLY A 71 -4.89 -1.54 -9.00
N ILE A 72 -5.56 -0.87 -8.04
CA ILE A 72 -6.96 -1.17 -7.69
C ILE A 72 -7.88 -0.96 -8.91
N ALA A 73 -7.73 0.17 -9.60
CA ALA A 73 -8.50 0.47 -10.80
C ALA A 73 -8.26 -0.56 -11.94
N MET A 74 -7.02 -1.01 -12.12
CA MET A 74 -6.70 -2.07 -13.07
C MET A 74 -7.31 -3.42 -12.66
N GLY A 75 -7.47 -3.70 -11.37
CA GLY A 75 -8.17 -4.90 -10.90
C GLY A 75 -9.63 -4.94 -11.36
N VAL A 76 -10.33 -3.82 -11.23
CA VAL A 76 -11.71 -3.64 -11.76
C VAL A 76 -11.74 -3.87 -13.26
N ALA A 77 -10.85 -3.19 -14.00
CA ALA A 77 -10.77 -3.33 -15.45
C ALA A 77 -10.46 -4.78 -15.87
N ALA A 78 -9.62 -5.48 -15.10
CA ALA A 78 -9.28 -6.88 -15.36
C ALA A 78 -10.50 -7.80 -15.22
N VAL A 79 -11.28 -7.68 -14.14
CA VAL A 79 -12.48 -8.51 -13.96
C VAL A 79 -13.50 -8.27 -15.08
N LEU A 80 -13.73 -7.00 -15.44
CA LEU A 80 -14.62 -6.66 -16.55
C LEU A 80 -14.11 -7.23 -17.89
N ALA A 81 -12.80 -7.12 -18.16
CA ALA A 81 -12.17 -7.67 -19.36
C ALA A 81 -12.29 -9.19 -19.43
N VAL A 82 -12.10 -9.89 -18.31
CA VAL A 82 -12.30 -11.35 -18.24
C VAL A 82 -13.75 -11.69 -18.59
N GLY A 83 -14.73 -11.02 -17.97
CA GLY A 83 -16.15 -11.26 -18.25
C GLY A 83 -16.52 -11.07 -19.73
N MET A 84 -15.96 -10.07 -20.39
CA MET A 84 -16.17 -9.84 -21.82
C MET A 84 -15.48 -10.88 -22.72
N LEU A 85 -14.36 -11.45 -22.28
CA LEU A 85 -13.52 -12.32 -23.09
C LEU A 85 -13.86 -13.82 -22.94
N VAL A 86 -14.54 -14.20 -21.86
CA VAL A 86 -15.00 -15.58 -21.59
C VAL A 86 -15.86 -16.14 -22.74
N PRO A 87 -16.84 -15.43 -23.33
CA PRO A 87 -17.65 -15.98 -24.42
C PRO A 87 -16.83 -16.37 -25.67
N ALA A 88 -15.71 -15.69 -25.93
CA ALA A 88 -14.88 -15.91 -27.11
C ALA A 88 -13.75 -16.93 -26.88
N THR A 89 -13.21 -17.01 -25.66
CA THR A 89 -11.96 -17.76 -25.38
C THR A 89 -12.07 -18.76 -24.23
N GLY A 90 -13.23 -18.83 -23.57
CA GLY A 90 -13.47 -19.71 -22.44
C GLY A 90 -12.47 -19.45 -21.29
N PRO A 91 -11.93 -20.51 -20.66
CA PRO A 91 -11.02 -20.37 -19.52
C PRO A 91 -9.72 -19.60 -19.81
N LEU A 92 -9.30 -19.50 -21.08
CA LEU A 92 -8.08 -18.79 -21.47
C LEU A 92 -8.19 -17.27 -21.24
N ALA A 93 -9.42 -16.72 -21.15
CA ALA A 93 -9.69 -15.31 -20.92
C ALA A 93 -8.90 -14.75 -19.72
N PHE A 94 -8.85 -15.51 -18.62
CA PHE A 94 -8.12 -15.10 -17.42
C PHE A 94 -6.61 -14.93 -17.70
N GLY A 95 -5.98 -15.91 -18.34
CA GLY A 95 -4.56 -15.87 -18.68
C GLY A 95 -4.22 -14.72 -19.64
N ILE A 96 -5.07 -14.47 -20.64
CA ILE A 96 -4.90 -13.35 -21.59
C ILE A 96 -4.94 -12.02 -20.85
N VAL A 97 -5.95 -11.81 -19.98
CA VAL A 97 -6.07 -10.54 -19.24
C VAL A 97 -4.91 -10.35 -18.28
N VAL A 98 -4.50 -11.39 -17.54
CA VAL A 98 -3.32 -11.33 -16.66
C VAL A 98 -2.07 -10.97 -17.45
N PHE A 99 -1.86 -11.58 -18.62
CA PHE A 99 -0.74 -11.24 -19.50
C PHE A 99 -0.74 -9.77 -19.91
N VAL A 100 -1.89 -9.24 -20.36
CA VAL A 100 -2.01 -7.84 -20.77
C VAL A 100 -1.79 -6.89 -19.60
N VAL A 101 -2.42 -7.13 -18.45
CA VAL A 101 -2.25 -6.31 -17.24
C VAL A 101 -0.79 -6.35 -16.78
N ALA A 102 -0.17 -7.53 -16.78
CA ALA A 102 1.25 -7.66 -16.45
C ALA A 102 2.11 -6.84 -17.42
N MET A 103 1.90 -6.96 -18.73
CA MET A 103 2.62 -6.16 -19.73
C MET A 103 2.49 -4.66 -19.47
N ILE A 104 1.30 -4.17 -19.12
CA ILE A 104 1.08 -2.76 -18.74
C ILE A 104 1.87 -2.41 -17.49
N VAL A 105 1.59 -3.07 -16.35
CA VAL A 105 2.18 -2.76 -15.04
C VAL A 105 3.71 -2.82 -15.09
N VAL A 106 4.24 -3.85 -15.72
CA VAL A 106 5.67 -4.12 -15.81
C VAL A 106 6.34 -3.09 -16.73
N SER A 107 5.66 -2.60 -17.78
CA SER A 107 6.17 -1.52 -18.63
C SER A 107 6.20 -0.16 -17.94
N LEU A 108 5.37 0.08 -16.92
CA LEU A 108 5.37 1.34 -16.14
C LEU A 108 6.68 1.57 -15.36
N ARG A 109 7.61 0.60 -15.33
CA ARG A 109 8.95 0.75 -14.75
C ARG A 109 9.75 1.95 -15.29
N VAL A 110 9.46 2.37 -16.52
CA VAL A 110 10.13 3.52 -17.17
C VAL A 110 9.38 4.85 -16.97
N ALA A 111 8.15 4.80 -16.43
CA ALA A 111 7.26 5.95 -16.31
C ALA A 111 7.48 6.71 -14.99
N ALA A 112 8.66 7.30 -14.80
CA ALA A 112 8.91 8.15 -13.62
C ALA A 112 7.97 9.38 -13.63
N PRO A 113 7.38 9.77 -12.47
CA PRO A 113 7.63 9.27 -11.12
C PRO A 113 6.75 8.08 -10.70
N LEU A 114 5.83 7.60 -11.55
CA LEU A 114 4.89 6.51 -11.25
C LEU A 114 5.43 5.11 -11.60
N ASN A 115 6.72 4.90 -11.42
CA ASN A 115 7.42 3.66 -11.74
C ASN A 115 7.57 2.70 -10.53
N ASN A 116 6.58 2.66 -9.64
CA ASN A 116 6.60 1.80 -8.46
C ASN A 116 5.82 0.50 -8.71
N ILE A 117 6.47 -0.45 -9.37
CA ILE A 117 5.87 -1.76 -9.74
C ILE A 117 5.27 -2.50 -8.53
N PRO A 118 5.95 -2.63 -7.37
CA PRO A 118 5.37 -3.27 -6.19
C PRO A 118 4.05 -2.66 -5.75
N ALA A 119 3.92 -1.33 -5.78
CA ALA A 119 2.70 -0.65 -5.38
C ALA A 119 1.51 -0.95 -6.32
N TYR A 120 1.73 -1.06 -7.65
CA TYR A 120 0.68 -1.49 -8.58
C TYR A 120 0.18 -2.90 -8.27
N PHE A 121 1.10 -3.84 -8.02
CA PHE A 121 0.73 -5.21 -7.64
C PHE A 121 0.02 -5.26 -6.30
N LEU A 122 0.43 -4.47 -5.30
CA LEU A 122 -0.31 -4.33 -4.05
C LEU A 122 -1.74 -3.85 -4.30
N GLY A 123 -1.94 -2.90 -5.22
CA GLY A 123 -3.27 -2.44 -5.61
C GLY A 123 -4.13 -3.54 -6.27
N LEU A 124 -3.55 -4.29 -7.21
CA LEU A 124 -4.22 -5.45 -7.83
C LEU A 124 -4.62 -6.50 -6.77
N ILE A 125 -3.68 -6.87 -5.90
CA ILE A 125 -3.92 -7.80 -4.80
C ILE A 125 -5.02 -7.28 -3.87
N THR A 126 -4.99 -5.97 -3.56
CA THR A 126 -6.02 -5.33 -2.72
C THR A 126 -7.41 -5.46 -3.36
N PHE A 127 -7.55 -5.25 -4.66
CA PHE A 127 -8.86 -5.43 -5.29
C PHE A 127 -9.32 -6.90 -5.27
N PHE A 128 -8.45 -7.83 -5.67
CA PHE A 128 -8.83 -9.26 -5.74
C PHE A 128 -9.08 -9.89 -4.37
N ALA A 129 -8.31 -9.51 -3.34
CA ALA A 129 -8.45 -10.02 -1.98
C ALA A 129 -9.73 -9.52 -1.30
N ALA A 130 -10.31 -8.41 -1.75
CA ALA A 130 -11.54 -7.88 -1.20
C ALA A 130 -12.77 -8.71 -1.58
N HIS A 131 -12.69 -9.51 -2.65
CA HIS A 131 -13.81 -10.30 -3.18
C HIS A 131 -15.10 -9.49 -3.37
N LEU A 132 -14.96 -8.19 -3.67
CA LEU A 132 -16.07 -7.28 -3.91
C LEU A 132 -16.49 -7.33 -5.39
N GLU A 133 -17.77 -7.09 -5.64
CA GLU A 133 -18.24 -6.86 -7.00
C GLU A 133 -17.61 -5.59 -7.58
N PRO A 134 -17.18 -5.58 -8.86
CA PRO A 134 -16.64 -4.39 -9.50
C PRO A 134 -17.64 -3.23 -9.47
N GLY A 135 -17.30 -2.14 -8.78
CA GLY A 135 -18.19 -0.99 -8.66
C GLY A 135 -17.50 0.24 -8.07
N LEU A 136 -18.08 1.42 -8.30
CA LEU A 136 -17.52 2.70 -7.82
C LEU A 136 -17.41 2.75 -6.31
N LEU A 137 -18.38 2.20 -5.59
CA LEU A 137 -18.37 2.17 -4.13
C LEU A 137 -17.24 1.29 -3.59
N ALA A 138 -17.06 0.09 -4.13
CA ALA A 138 -15.96 -0.81 -3.74
C ALA A 138 -14.59 -0.17 -4.00
N VAL A 139 -14.42 0.51 -5.15
CA VAL A 139 -13.20 1.25 -5.45
C VAL A 139 -13.00 2.40 -4.47
N ALA A 140 -14.03 3.23 -4.23
CA ALA A 140 -13.94 4.36 -3.33
C ALA A 140 -13.59 3.92 -1.90
N GLU A 141 -14.17 2.82 -1.43
CA GLU A 141 -13.86 2.25 -0.12
C GLU A 141 -12.40 1.79 -0.03
N LEU A 142 -11.93 0.97 -0.98
CA LEU A 142 -10.56 0.47 -1.01
C LEU A 142 -9.53 1.60 -1.16
N LEU A 143 -9.81 2.61 -1.98
CA LEU A 143 -8.97 3.80 -2.11
C LEU A 143 -8.93 4.60 -0.81
N SER A 144 -10.08 4.82 -0.17
CA SER A 144 -10.16 5.61 1.07
C SER A 144 -9.38 4.94 2.21
N VAL A 145 -9.63 3.65 2.44
CA VAL A 145 -9.01 2.91 3.55
C VAL A 145 -7.50 2.73 3.33
N SER A 146 -7.06 2.41 2.10
CA SER A 146 -5.63 2.31 1.79
C SER A 146 -4.95 3.69 1.82
N GLY A 147 -5.62 4.74 1.37
CA GLY A 147 -5.13 6.11 1.46
C GLY A 147 -4.88 6.54 2.90
N LEU A 148 -5.82 6.23 3.81
CA LEU A 148 -5.65 6.44 5.24
C LEU A 148 -4.40 5.71 5.77
N GLY A 149 -4.17 4.46 5.35
CA GLY A 149 -2.98 3.69 5.70
C GLY A 149 -1.67 4.30 5.20
N SER A 150 -1.64 4.81 3.96
CA SER A 150 -0.47 5.50 3.41
C SER A 150 -0.17 6.81 4.16
N VAL A 151 -1.20 7.58 4.52
CA VAL A 151 -1.05 8.80 5.34
C VAL A 151 -0.52 8.45 6.74
N ALA A 152 -1.03 7.39 7.36
CA ALA A 152 -0.59 6.92 8.67
C ALA A 152 0.89 6.50 8.65
N ALA A 153 1.31 5.75 7.62
CA ALA A 153 2.70 5.33 7.46
C ALA A 153 3.64 6.53 7.25
N TRP A 154 3.23 7.51 6.45
CA TRP A 154 3.98 8.75 6.27
C TRP A 154 4.12 9.53 7.57
N TRP A 155 3.03 9.64 8.35
CA TRP A 155 3.03 10.32 9.64
C TRP A 155 3.94 9.62 10.65
N ALA A 156 3.84 8.29 10.77
CA ALA A 156 4.73 7.49 11.60
C ALA A 156 6.20 7.68 11.21
N SER A 157 6.52 7.61 9.91
CA SER A 157 7.87 7.85 9.40
C SER A 157 8.39 9.26 9.69
N ARG A 158 7.52 10.27 9.70
CA ARG A 158 7.90 11.64 10.06
C ARG A 158 8.25 11.76 11.54
N LEU A 159 7.43 11.18 12.43
CA LEU A 159 7.69 11.17 13.87
C LEU A 159 8.95 10.36 14.23
N GLN A 160 9.15 9.20 13.60
CA GLN A 160 10.34 8.37 13.82
C GLN A 160 11.64 9.12 13.46
N ARG A 161 11.64 9.91 12.38
CA ARG A 161 12.79 10.73 11.97
C ARG A 161 13.15 11.84 12.96
N GLN A 162 12.24 12.25 13.84
CA GLN A 162 12.55 13.23 14.89
C GLN A 162 13.29 12.59 16.07
N VAL A 163 13.24 11.26 16.19
CA VAL A 163 13.82 10.50 17.32
C VAL A 163 15.10 9.75 16.92
N ALA A 164 15.25 9.41 15.64
CA ALA A 164 16.43 8.73 15.08
C ALA A 164 17.69 9.58 15.17
#